data_AF-A0A9E5D8S5-F1
#
_entry.id   AF-A0A9E5D8S5-F1
#
_cell.length_a   1.000
_cell.length_b   1.000
_cell.length_c   1.000
_cell.angle_alpha   90.00
_cell.angle_beta   90.00
_cell.angle_gamma   90.00
#
_symmetry.space_group_name_H-M   'P 1'
#
loop_
_entity.id
_entity.type
_entity.pdbx_description
1 polymer ?
#
loop_
_entity_poly.entity_id
_entity_poly.type
_entity_poly.pdbx_seq_one_letter_code
_entity_poly.pdbx_strand_id
1 'polypeptide(L)'
;MGRVGWVPWAIFIIAVPLFLITASVTWAFNSPGLYNDGFEKYSISRISGITDADLRQVGADIRGYINSGDEPLHVHTRILGTEQELFNDREIAHMKDVKRLVWGVYILALASAVYLAVMTSIGFARHRGRFVEPLAKRAAYGGGLTLALLAVFGILAVVDFESIFIKFHQL
;
A
#
# COMPACT_ATOMS: atom_id res chain seq x y z
N MET A 1 32.30 -9.43 -21.79
CA MET A 1 31.44 -8.92 -20.70
C MET A 1 30.23 -9.82 -20.59
N GLY A 2 30.25 -10.77 -19.64
CA GLY A 2 29.28 -11.86 -19.58
C GLY A 2 27.86 -11.40 -19.25
N ARG A 3 26.87 -12.07 -19.84
CA ARG A 3 25.42 -11.83 -19.74
C ARG A 3 24.84 -11.79 -18.31
N VAL A 4 25.64 -12.03 -17.27
CA VAL A 4 25.21 -12.08 -15.86
C VAL A 4 25.21 -10.69 -15.19
N GLY A 5 25.95 -9.71 -15.71
CA GLY A 5 26.10 -8.40 -15.06
C GLY A 5 24.88 -7.46 -15.16
N TRP A 6 23.99 -7.63 -16.14
CA TRP A 6 22.88 -6.70 -16.38
C TRP A 6 21.59 -7.10 -15.64
N VAL A 7 21.38 -8.39 -15.39
CA VAL A 7 20.15 -8.90 -14.75
C VAL A 7 19.95 -8.31 -13.35
N PRO A 8 20.94 -8.28 -12.44
CA PRO A 8 20.77 -7.66 -11.13
C PRO A 8 20.44 -6.16 -11.23
N TRP A 9 20.97 -5.47 -12.24
CA TRP A 9 20.64 -4.06 -12.45
C TRP A 9 19.23 -3.85 -13.01
N ALA A 10 18.76 -4.73 -13.88
CA ALA A 10 17.38 -4.68 -14.37
C ALA A 10 16.38 -4.94 -13.23
N ILE A 11 16.65 -5.96 -12.41
CA ILE A 11 15.83 -6.25 -11.21
C ILE A 11 15.89 -5.07 -10.24
N PHE A 12 17.05 -4.44 -10.03
CA PHE A 12 17.18 -3.24 -9.20
C PHE A 12 16.27 -2.10 -9.69
N ILE A 13 16.28 -1.80 -10.99
CA ILE A 13 15.45 -0.75 -11.58
C ILE A 13 13.96 -1.04 -11.36
N ILE A 14 13.53 -2.31 -11.42
CA ILE A 14 12.14 -2.72 -11.18
C ILE A 14 11.81 -2.75 -9.68
N ALA A 15 12.76 -3.13 -8.83
CA ALA A 15 12.56 -3.21 -7.39
C ALA A 15 12.37 -1.83 -6.75
N VAL A 16 12.94 -0.77 -7.33
CA VAL A 16 12.75 0.62 -6.86
C VAL A 16 11.27 1.06 -6.89
N PRO A 17 10.55 1.06 -8.04
CA PRO A 17 9.13 1.42 -8.05
C PRO A 17 8.28 0.47 -7.22
N LEU A 18 8.58 -0.84 -7.24
CA LEU A 18 7.87 -1.79 -6.37
C LEU A 18 7.98 -1.36 -4.92
N PHE A 19 9.20 -1.14 -4.41
CA PHE A 19 9.43 -0.72 -3.04
C PHE A 19 8.77 0.61 -2.72
N LEU A 20 8.98 1.65 -3.53
CA LEU A 20 8.45 2.99 -3.25
C LEU A 20 6.92 3.00 -3.21
N ILE A 21 6.27 2.30 -4.16
CA ILE A 21 4.82 2.22 -4.23
C ILE A 21 4.29 1.37 -3.06
N THR A 22 4.79 0.14 -2.87
CA THR A 22 4.23 -0.72 -1.82
C THR A 22 4.56 -0.23 -0.42
N ALA A 23 5.71 0.42 -0.18
CA ALA A 23 6.03 1.02 1.11
C ALA A 23 5.13 2.23 1.42
N SER A 24 4.85 3.08 0.43
CA SER A 24 3.93 4.21 0.62
C SER A 24 2.50 3.74 0.87
N VAL A 25 2.03 2.73 0.13
CA VAL A 25 0.73 2.08 0.38
C VAL A 25 0.69 1.42 1.76
N THR A 26 1.75 0.70 2.15
CA THR A 26 1.87 0.12 3.49
C THR A 26 1.75 1.17 4.58
N TRP A 27 2.44 2.31 4.43
CA TRP A 27 2.32 3.42 5.36
C TRP A 27 0.90 4.00 5.39
N ALA A 28 0.29 4.21 4.23
CA ALA A 28 -1.07 4.76 4.11
C ALA A 28 -2.12 3.88 4.82
N PHE A 29 -2.10 2.56 4.58
CA PHE A 29 -3.01 1.60 5.23
C PHE A 29 -2.88 1.60 6.76
N ASN A 30 -1.70 1.89 7.28
CA ASN A 30 -1.44 1.85 8.72
C ASN A 30 -1.57 3.21 9.42
N SER A 31 -1.77 4.31 8.68
CA SER A 31 -1.76 5.66 9.23
C SER A 31 -3.08 6.02 9.92
N PRO A 32 -3.12 6.30 11.25
CA PRO A 32 -4.35 6.77 11.90
C PRO A 32 -4.78 8.13 11.37
N GLY A 33 -3.80 9.00 11.09
CA GLY A 33 -4.05 10.34 10.58
C GLY A 33 -4.81 10.30 9.27
N LEU A 34 -4.40 9.45 8.32
CA LEU A 34 -5.05 9.38 7.01
C LEU A 34 -6.54 9.01 7.09
N TYR A 35 -6.90 8.10 8.00
CA TYR A 35 -8.29 7.71 8.24
C TYR A 35 -9.06 8.85 8.90
N ASN A 36 -8.52 9.42 9.97
CA ASN A 36 -9.18 10.48 10.74
C ASN A 36 -9.39 11.75 9.89
N ASP A 37 -8.37 12.16 9.15
CA ASP A 37 -8.42 13.31 8.24
C ASP A 37 -9.47 13.07 7.14
N GLY A 38 -9.57 11.83 6.64
CA GLY A 38 -10.61 11.44 5.68
C GLY A 38 -12.02 11.53 6.27
N PHE A 39 -12.22 11.02 7.48
CA PHE A 39 -13.51 11.07 8.18
C PHE A 39 -13.96 12.51 8.41
N GLU A 40 -13.04 13.38 8.85
CA GLU A 40 -13.32 14.79 9.10
C GLU A 40 -13.58 15.55 7.79
N LYS A 41 -12.68 15.43 6.81
CA LYS A 41 -12.74 16.13 5.52
C LYS A 41 -14.04 15.86 4.78
N TYR A 42 -14.54 14.62 4.82
CA TYR A 42 -15.78 14.23 4.17
C TYR A 42 -17.00 14.25 5.10
N SER A 43 -16.84 14.72 6.34
CA SER A 43 -17.90 14.81 7.35
C SER A 43 -18.67 13.50 7.51
N ILE A 44 -17.95 12.36 7.55
CA ILE A 44 -18.55 11.03 7.57
C ILE A 44 -19.49 10.88 8.76
N SER A 45 -19.12 11.42 9.92
CA SER A 45 -19.97 11.41 11.13
C SER A 45 -21.37 11.97 10.89
N ARG A 46 -21.48 13.08 10.15
CA ARG A 46 -22.79 13.69 9.79
C ARG A 46 -23.59 12.81 8.82
N ILE A 47 -22.92 12.12 7.91
CA ILE A 47 -23.56 11.36 6.83
C ILE A 47 -24.02 9.98 7.32
N SER A 48 -23.18 9.31 8.11
CA SER A 48 -23.44 7.96 8.61
C SER A 48 -24.19 7.93 9.94
N GLY A 49 -24.17 9.03 10.70
CA GLY A 49 -24.71 9.06 12.07
C GLY A 49 -23.82 8.34 13.09
N ILE A 50 -22.56 8.04 12.74
CA ILE A 50 -21.55 7.47 13.64
C ILE A 50 -20.74 8.61 14.24
N THR A 51 -20.51 8.63 15.55
CA THR A 51 -19.73 9.71 16.17
C THR A 51 -18.27 9.71 15.70
N ASP A 52 -17.59 10.87 15.73
CA ASP A 52 -16.17 10.92 15.35
C ASP A 52 -15.29 10.03 16.23
N ALA A 53 -15.66 9.84 17.50
CA ALA A 53 -14.96 8.94 18.40
C ALA A 53 -15.12 7.48 17.96
N ASP A 54 -16.35 7.08 17.61
CA ASP A 54 -16.63 5.74 17.14
C ASP A 54 -16.01 5.48 15.77
N LEU A 55 -15.97 6.47 14.85
CA LEU A 55 -15.26 6.35 13.57
C LEU A 55 -13.75 6.12 13.74
N ARG A 56 -13.12 6.81 14.70
CA ARG A 56 -11.72 6.57 15.04
C ARG A 56 -11.49 5.14 15.54
N GLN A 57 -12.42 4.62 16.34
CA GLN A 57 -12.36 3.24 16.82
C GLN A 57 -12.56 2.25 15.66
N VAL A 58 -13.57 2.46 14.80
CA VAL A 58 -13.78 1.68 13.57
C VAL A 58 -12.51 1.62 12.72
N GLY A 59 -11.85 2.76 12.50
CA GLY A 59 -10.58 2.81 11.77
C GLY A 59 -9.45 2.08 12.48
N ALA A 60 -9.43 2.04 13.82
CA ALA A 60 -8.48 1.25 14.59
C ALA A 60 -8.77 -0.26 14.46
N ASP A 61 -10.03 -0.67 14.57
CA ASP A 61 -10.45 -2.08 14.50
C ASP A 61 -10.17 -2.68 13.12
N ILE A 62 -10.49 -1.94 12.04
CA ILE A 62 -10.19 -2.38 10.66
C ILE A 62 -8.68 -2.58 10.48
N ARG A 63 -7.86 -1.63 10.93
CA ARG A 63 -6.40 -1.77 10.81
C ARG A 63 -5.85 -2.86 11.73
N GLY A 64 -6.43 -3.04 12.91
CA GLY A 64 -6.13 -4.15 13.82
C GLY A 64 -6.36 -5.49 13.11
N TYR A 65 -7.55 -5.68 12.53
CA TYR A 65 -7.90 -6.86 11.77
C TYR A 65 -6.96 -7.12 10.59
N ILE A 66 -6.65 -6.10 9.79
CA ILE A 66 -5.73 -6.23 8.65
C ILE A 66 -4.33 -6.66 9.12
N ASN A 67 -3.89 -6.25 10.31
CA ASN A 67 -2.55 -6.54 10.82
C ASN A 67 -2.48 -7.73 11.79
N SER A 68 -3.59 -8.41 12.08
CA SER A 68 -3.62 -9.59 12.96
C SER A 68 -3.87 -10.89 12.18
N GLY A 69 -3.72 -12.04 12.83
CA GLY A 69 -4.14 -13.33 12.27
C GLY A 69 -5.65 -13.60 12.39
N ASP A 70 -6.40 -12.67 12.99
CA ASP A 70 -7.77 -12.94 13.44
C ASP A 70 -8.76 -12.91 12.28
N GLU A 71 -9.73 -13.81 12.30
CA GLU A 71 -10.89 -13.85 11.42
C GLU A 71 -12.09 -14.42 12.19
N PRO A 72 -13.32 -13.93 11.94
CA PRO A 72 -13.68 -12.89 10.97
C PRO A 72 -13.45 -11.45 11.48
N LEU A 73 -13.66 -10.44 10.62
CA LEU A 73 -13.66 -9.04 11.01
C LEU A 73 -14.88 -8.76 11.90
N HIS A 74 -14.65 -8.28 13.12
CA HIS A 74 -15.71 -7.82 14.02
C HIS A 74 -15.52 -6.33 14.32
N VAL A 75 -16.45 -5.51 13.84
CA VAL A 75 -16.46 -4.06 14.11
C VAL A 75 -17.85 -3.68 14.58
N HIS A 76 -17.94 -3.35 15.86
CA HIS A 76 -19.16 -2.85 16.48
C HIS A 76 -19.08 -1.33 16.58
N THR A 77 -20.17 -0.66 16.25
CA THR A 77 -20.23 0.80 16.33
C THR A 77 -21.65 1.25 16.64
N ARG A 78 -21.80 2.52 17.02
CA ARG A 78 -23.10 3.13 17.26
C ARG A 78 -23.50 3.97 16.06
N ILE A 79 -24.59 3.57 15.40
CA ILE A 79 -25.21 4.34 14.31
C ILE A 79 -26.47 4.98 14.87
N LEU A 80 -26.51 6.32 14.88
CA LEU A 80 -27.60 7.10 15.47
C LEU A 80 -27.89 6.73 16.94
N GLY A 81 -26.86 6.32 17.68
CA GLY A 81 -26.95 5.91 19.08
C GLY A 81 -27.33 4.45 19.33
N THR A 82 -27.64 3.67 18.29
CA THR A 82 -27.91 2.23 18.40
C THR A 82 -26.65 1.42 18.08
N GLU A 83 -26.26 0.52 18.98
CA GLU A 83 -25.13 -0.38 18.80
C GLU A 83 -25.49 -1.51 17.83
N GLN A 84 -24.67 -1.69 16.80
CA GLN A 84 -24.83 -2.74 15.79
C GLN A 84 -23.49 -3.08 15.12
N GLU A 85 -23.43 -4.21 14.43
CA GLU A 85 -22.30 -4.54 13.56
C GLU A 85 -22.26 -3.60 12.35
N LEU A 86 -21.07 -3.13 12.01
CA LEU A 86 -20.89 -2.23 10.87
C LEU A 86 -20.97 -2.97 9.53
N PHE A 87 -20.53 -4.23 9.50
CA PHE A 87 -20.41 -5.03 8.29
C PHE A 87 -21.36 -6.23 8.34
N ASN A 88 -21.93 -6.59 7.19
CA ASN A 88 -22.68 -7.85 7.04
C ASN A 88 -21.76 -9.02 6.64
N ASP A 89 -22.29 -10.25 6.65
CA ASP A 89 -21.52 -11.48 6.32
C ASP A 89 -20.80 -11.42 4.96
N ARG A 90 -21.43 -10.81 3.96
CA ARG A 90 -20.84 -10.67 2.62
C ARG A 90 -19.66 -9.71 2.62
N GLU A 91 -19.78 -8.59 3.35
CA GLU A 91 -18.71 -7.61 3.50
C GLU A 91 -17.56 -8.15 4.34
N ILE A 92 -17.85 -8.93 5.39
CA ILE A 92 -16.85 -9.64 6.18
C ILE A 92 -16.07 -10.64 5.32
N ALA A 93 -16.76 -11.42 4.47
CA ALA A 93 -16.12 -12.32 3.53
C ALA A 93 -15.23 -11.56 2.53
N HIS A 94 -15.70 -10.42 2.02
CA HIS A 94 -14.91 -9.56 1.13
C HIS A 94 -13.65 -8.99 1.84
N MET A 95 -13.76 -8.62 3.11
CA MET A 95 -12.63 -8.11 3.90
C MET A 95 -11.51 -9.13 4.09
N LYS A 96 -11.80 -10.44 4.03
CA LYS A 96 -10.77 -11.48 4.02
C LYS A 96 -9.89 -11.43 2.78
N ASP A 97 -10.48 -11.17 1.61
CA ASP A 97 -9.73 -11.04 0.36
C ASP A 97 -8.90 -9.74 0.36
N VAL A 98 -9.48 -8.64 0.85
CA VAL A 98 -8.75 -7.38 1.08
C VAL A 98 -7.55 -7.60 1.99
N LYS A 99 -7.71 -8.31 3.11
CA LYS A 99 -6.61 -8.64 4.04
C LYS A 99 -5.47 -9.38 3.34
N ARG A 100 -5.78 -10.40 2.55
CA ARG A 100 -4.79 -11.16 1.77
C ARG A 100 -4.05 -10.30 0.76
N LEU A 101 -4.76 -9.41 0.06
CA LEU A 101 -4.15 -8.47 -0.89
C LEU A 101 -3.20 -7.49 -0.17
N VAL A 102 -3.61 -6.92 0.96
CA VAL A 102 -2.78 -6.01 1.76
C VAL A 102 -1.54 -6.72 2.29
N TRP A 103 -1.65 -7.97 2.75
CA TRP A 103 -0.49 -8.78 3.13
C TRP A 103 0.45 -9.05 1.96
N GLY A 104 -0.08 -9.28 0.76
CA GLY A 104 0.71 -9.36 -0.47
C GLY A 104 1.53 -8.08 -0.71
N VAL A 105 0.92 -6.91 -0.50
CA VAL A 105 1.61 -5.60 -0.59
C VAL A 105 2.72 -5.49 0.46
N TYR A 106 2.47 -5.91 1.71
CA TYR A 106 3.48 -5.90 2.78
C TYR A 106 4.66 -6.81 2.46
N ILE A 107 4.39 -8.03 1.99
CA ILE A 107 5.42 -8.98 1.57
C ILE A 107 6.24 -8.41 0.42
N LEU A 108 5.59 -7.79 -0.57
CA LEU A 108 6.27 -7.19 -1.72
C LEU A 108 7.13 -5.98 -1.31
N ALA A 109 6.65 -5.15 -0.38
CA ALA A 109 7.43 -4.06 0.22
C ALA A 109 8.68 -4.60 0.92
N LEU A 110 8.52 -5.64 1.76
CA LEU A 110 9.65 -6.24 2.47
C LEU A 110 10.65 -6.90 1.51
N ALA A 111 10.16 -7.71 0.57
CA ALA A 111 11.00 -8.43 -0.38
C ALA A 111 11.82 -7.47 -1.27
N SER A 112 11.18 -6.42 -1.78
CA SER A 112 11.87 -5.39 -2.57
C SER A 112 12.86 -4.59 -1.73
N ALA A 113 12.50 -4.22 -0.48
CA ALA A 113 13.41 -3.54 0.45
C ALA A 113 14.66 -4.38 0.75
N VAL A 114 14.47 -5.66 1.10
CA VAL A 114 15.55 -6.60 1.37
C VAL A 114 16.44 -6.76 0.15
N TYR A 115 15.86 -6.95 -1.03
CA TYR A 115 16.63 -7.04 -2.27
C TYR A 115 17.50 -5.79 -2.50
N LEU A 116 16.90 -4.60 -2.43
CA LEU A 116 17.62 -3.33 -2.62
C LEU A 116 18.74 -3.16 -1.58
N ALA A 117 18.47 -3.46 -0.31
CA ALA A 117 19.44 -3.36 0.77
C ALA A 117 20.61 -4.34 0.60
N VAL A 118 20.32 -5.62 0.30
CA VAL A 118 21.34 -6.66 0.09
C VAL A 118 22.20 -6.35 -1.12
N MET A 119 21.58 -6.01 -2.26
CA MET A 119 22.28 -5.68 -3.50
C MET A 119 23.22 -4.49 -3.28
N THR A 120 22.70 -3.44 -2.64
CA THR A 120 23.48 -2.23 -2.33
C THR A 120 24.64 -2.53 -1.39
N SER A 121 24.40 -3.27 -0.30
CA SER A 121 25.41 -3.63 0.69
C SER A 121 26.53 -4.48 0.08
N ILE A 122 26.17 -5.49 -0.71
CA ILE A 122 27.13 -6.34 -1.42
C ILE A 122 27.95 -5.51 -2.42
N GLY A 123 27.29 -4.61 -3.16
CA GLY A 123 27.94 -3.73 -4.13
C GLY A 123 29.00 -2.84 -3.48
N PHE A 124 28.68 -2.20 -2.35
CA PHE A 124 29.63 -1.41 -1.58
C PHE A 124 30.74 -2.25 -0.96
N ALA A 125 30.43 -3.44 -0.42
CA ALA A 125 31.44 -4.33 0.16
C ALA A 125 32.49 -4.76 -0.88
N ARG A 126 32.08 -5.04 -2.13
CA ARG A 126 32.97 -5.51 -3.19
C ARG A 126 33.69 -4.41 -3.97
N HIS A 127 32.99 -3.31 -4.25
CA HIS A 127 33.48 -2.28 -5.17
C HIS A 127 33.72 -0.92 -4.51
N ARG A 128 33.37 -0.76 -3.22
CA ARG A 128 33.56 0.46 -2.43
C ARG A 128 33.07 1.71 -3.18
N GLY A 129 33.89 2.77 -3.23
CA GLY A 129 33.53 4.01 -3.91
C GLY A 129 33.22 3.87 -5.41
N ARG A 130 33.75 2.83 -6.08
CA ARG A 130 33.47 2.58 -7.52
C ARG A 130 32.03 2.13 -7.77
N PHE A 131 31.30 1.75 -6.71
CA PHE A 131 29.88 1.35 -6.80
C PHE A 131 28.91 2.54 -6.83
N VAL A 132 29.35 3.73 -6.39
CA VAL A 132 28.48 4.90 -6.23
C VAL A 132 27.88 5.33 -7.56
N GLU A 133 28.70 5.54 -8.58
CA GLU A 133 28.25 5.96 -9.91
C GLU A 133 27.24 4.98 -10.54
N PRO A 134 27.51 3.67 -10.62
CA PRO A 134 26.53 2.76 -11.20
C PRO A 134 25.25 2.67 -10.38
N LEU A 135 25.33 2.67 -9.05
CA LEU A 135 24.16 2.68 -8.17
C LEU A 135 23.28 3.91 -8.41
N ALA A 136 23.87 5.11 -8.38
CA ALA A 136 23.17 6.38 -8.58
C ALA A 136 22.44 6.40 -9.93
N LYS A 137 23.09 5.92 -10.99
CA LYS A 137 22.47 5.84 -12.33
C LYS A 137 21.25 4.92 -12.37
N ARG A 138 21.29 3.76 -11.69
CA ARG A 138 20.15 2.81 -11.70
C ARG A 138 19.06 3.23 -10.72
N ALA A 139 19.42 3.87 -9.61
CA ALA A 139 18.46 4.54 -8.74
C ALA A 139 17.71 5.66 -9.50
N ALA A 140 18.41 6.46 -10.30
CA ALA A 140 17.79 7.48 -11.15
C ALA A 140 16.84 6.87 -12.19
N TYR A 141 17.22 5.77 -12.84
CA TYR A 141 16.31 5.05 -13.75
C TYR A 141 15.09 4.45 -13.04
N GLY A 142 15.27 3.83 -11.88
CA GLY A 142 14.16 3.31 -11.08
C GLY A 142 13.23 4.41 -10.59
N GLY A 143 13.78 5.56 -10.15
CA GLY A 143 13.01 6.74 -9.77
C GLY A 143 12.25 7.34 -10.95
N GLY A 144 12.90 7.50 -12.10
CA GLY A 144 12.26 7.94 -13.34
C GLY A 144 11.12 7.01 -13.78
N LEU A 145 11.33 5.70 -13.69
CA LEU A 145 10.29 4.71 -13.96
C LEU A 145 9.12 4.83 -12.97
N THR A 146 9.41 5.05 -11.68
CA THR A 146 8.39 5.28 -10.65
C THR A 146 7.52 6.49 -11.00
N LEU A 147 8.14 7.63 -11.34
CA LEU A 147 7.43 8.83 -11.73
C LEU A 147 6.59 8.63 -13.01
N ALA A 148 7.14 7.92 -13.99
CA ALA A 148 6.40 7.60 -15.21
C ALA A 148 5.17 6.74 -14.93
N LEU A 149 5.30 5.70 -14.10
CA LEU A 149 4.17 4.84 -13.70
C LEU A 149 3.10 5.64 -12.93
N LEU A 150 3.52 6.52 -12.01
CA LEU A 150 2.59 7.39 -11.27
C LEU A 150 1.88 8.38 -12.20
N ALA A 151 2.58 8.96 -13.18
CA ALA A 151 1.97 9.86 -14.16
C ALA A 151 0.95 9.13 -15.03
N VAL A 152 1.30 7.94 -15.54
CA VAL A 152 0.37 7.11 -16.33
C VAL A 152 -0.86 6.73 -15.50
N PHE A 153 -0.66 6.23 -14.28
CA PHE A 153 -1.76 5.89 -13.38
C PHE A 153 -2.63 7.12 -13.05
N GLY A 154 -2.02 8.27 -12.76
CA GLY A 154 -2.72 9.51 -12.47
C GLY A 154 -3.56 10.00 -13.65
N ILE A 155 -3.04 9.93 -14.88
CA ILE A 155 -3.79 10.27 -16.10
C ILE A 155 -4.99 9.32 -16.25
N LEU A 156 -4.79 8.01 -16.10
CA LEU A 156 -5.87 7.03 -16.19
C LEU A 156 -6.96 7.28 -15.13
N ALA A 157 -6.55 7.59 -13.90
CA ALA A 157 -7.49 7.92 -12.83
C ALA A 157 -8.27 9.21 -13.11
N VAL A 158 -7.66 10.24 -13.71
CA VAL A 158 -8.38 11.48 -14.07
C VAL A 158 -9.34 11.27 -15.25
N VAL A 159 -9.00 10.39 -16.19
CA VAL A 159 -9.81 10.14 -17.39
C VAL A 159 -11.06 9.31 -17.08
N ASP A 160 -10.92 8.22 -16.32
CA ASP A 160 -12.04 7.29 -16.09
C ASP A 160 -11.85 6.47 -14.80
N PHE A 161 -11.80 7.18 -13.65
CA PHE A 161 -11.68 6.54 -12.34
C PHE A 161 -12.82 5.53 -12.09
N GLU A 162 -14.04 5.88 -12.46
CA GLU A 162 -15.23 5.06 -12.17
C GLU A 162 -15.14 3.69 -12.84
N SER A 163 -14.81 3.62 -14.13
CA SER A 163 -14.67 2.34 -14.81
C SER A 163 -13.50 1.51 -14.26
N ILE A 164 -12.39 2.14 -13.90
CA ILE A 164 -11.24 1.46 -13.29
C ILE A 164 -11.63 0.87 -11.93
N PHE A 165 -12.33 1.66 -11.12
CA PHE A 165 -12.81 1.26 -9.79
C PHE A 165 -13.81 0.10 -9.87
N ILE A 166 -14.78 0.17 -10.78
CA ILE A 166 -15.78 -0.89 -10.96
C ILE A 166 -15.12 -2.19 -11.43
N LYS A 167 -14.24 -2.13 -12.44
CA LYS A 167 -13.53 -3.32 -12.93
C LYS A 167 -12.70 -3.97 -11.83
N PHE A 168 -12.04 -3.17 -10.98
CA PHE A 168 -11.27 -3.70 -9.86
C PHE A 168 -12.15 -4.47 -8.85
N HIS A 169 -13.38 -4.02 -8.57
CA HIS A 169 -14.29 -4.70 -7.64
C HIS A 169 -15.08 -5.86 -8.25
N GLN A 170 -15.02 -6.04 -9.57
CA GLN A 170 -15.68 -7.13 -10.29
C GLN A 170 -14.74 -8.30 -10.61
N LEU A 171 -13.43 -8.12 -10.44
CA LEU A 171 -12.39 -9.13 -10.60
C LEU A 171 -12.18 -9.92 -9.31
#